data_AF-A0A444J7I0-F1
#
_entry.id   AF-A0A444J7I0-F1
#
_cell.length_a   1.000
_cell.length_b   1.000
_cell.length_c   1.000
_cell.angle_alpha   90.00
_cell.angle_beta   90.00
_cell.angle_gamma   90.00
#
_symmetry.space_group_name_H-M   'P 1'
#
loop_
_entity.id
_entity.type
_entity.pdbx_description
1 polymer ?
#
loop_
_entity_poly.entity_id
_entity_poly.type
_entity_poly.pdbx_seq_one_letter_code
_entity_poly.pdbx_strand_id
1 'polypeptide(L)'
;AGIQSPVVDSLVDSLIYAETQEELTAACKALDRVLWYGYYVVPNWYLAYHRLTFSSRFKQPKQLPVYYNPYALLYTWWFAGE
;
A
#
# COMPACT_ATOMS: atom_id res chain seq x y z
N ALA A 1 14.15 5.00 15.44
CA ALA A 1 14.14 6.43 15.77
C ALA A 1 13.51 6.76 17.13
N GLY A 2 12.69 5.90 17.77
CA GLY A 2 12.13 6.21 19.10
C GLY A 2 11.30 7.50 19.10
N ILE A 3 10.44 7.66 18.10
CA ILE A 3 9.73 8.91 17.83
C ILE A 3 8.80 9.23 18.99
N GLN A 4 9.01 10.39 19.62
CA GLN A 4 8.17 10.94 20.68
C GLN A 4 7.78 12.35 20.27
N SER A 5 6.66 12.49 19.54
CA SER A 5 6.22 13.76 18.99
C SER A 5 4.70 13.89 19.13
N PRO A 6 4.22 14.88 19.92
CA PRO A 6 2.78 15.11 20.09
C PRO A 6 2.05 15.37 18.77
N VAL A 7 2.76 15.94 17.79
CA VAL A 7 2.22 16.18 16.45
C VAL A 7 2.01 14.88 15.69
N VAL A 8 2.97 13.95 15.76
CA VAL A 8 2.84 12.62 15.15
C VAL A 8 1.68 11.86 15.80
N ASP A 9 1.60 11.88 17.13
CA ASP A 9 0.56 11.18 17.87
C ASP A 9 -0.85 11.72 17.49
N SER A 10 -1.03 13.04 17.47
CA SER A 10 -2.29 13.67 17.06
C SER A 10 -2.69 13.35 15.61
N LEU A 11 -1.73 13.26 14.69
CA LEU A 11 -2.00 12.89 13.30
C LEU A 11 -2.35 11.40 13.15
N VAL A 12 -1.78 10.54 13.98
CA VAL A 12 -2.15 9.12 14.05
C VAL A 12 -3.59 8.98 14.55
N ASP A 13 -3.97 9.70 15.61
CA ASP A 13 -5.36 9.70 16.09
C ASP A 13 -6.33 10.18 15.00
N SER A 14 -5.98 11.26 14.31
CA SER A 14 -6.79 11.79 13.20
C SER A 14 -6.97 10.77 12.07
N LEU A 15 -5.96 9.94 11.80
CA LEU A 15 -6.01 8.89 10.79
C LEU A 15 -6.88 7.71 11.24
N ILE A 16 -6.78 7.29 12.51
CA ILE A 16 -7.55 6.17 13.07
C ILE A 16 -9.05 6.49 13.12
N TYR A 17 -9.40 7.74 13.45
CA TYR A 17 -10.79 8.17 13.65
C TYR A 17 -11.40 8.93 12.45
N ALA A 18 -10.74 8.93 11.29
CA ALA A 18 -11.31 9.53 10.09
C ALA A 18 -12.58 8.79 9.65
N GLU A 19 -13.66 9.52 9.40
CA GLU A 19 -14.96 8.94 9.00
C GLU A 19 -15.16 8.95 7.48
N THR A 20 -14.41 9.81 6.78
CA THR A 20 -14.48 9.96 5.32
C THR A 20 -13.15 9.65 4.64
N GLN A 21 -13.22 9.30 3.35
CA GLN A 21 -12.03 9.04 2.55
C GLN A 21 -11.18 10.31 2.37
N GLU A 22 -11.82 11.47 2.24
CA GLU A 22 -11.16 12.76 2.13
C GLU A 22 -10.36 13.09 3.39
N GLU A 23 -10.95 12.93 4.57
CA GLU A 23 -10.28 13.12 5.87
C GLU A 23 -9.10 12.17 6.03
N LEU A 24 -9.32 10.87 5.76
CA LEU A 24 -8.28 9.86 5.83
C LEU A 24 -7.11 10.20 4.91
N THR A 25 -7.41 10.60 3.67
CA THR A 25 -6.39 10.97 2.68
C THR A 25 -5.62 12.22 3.12
N ALA A 26 -6.28 13.21 3.70
CA ALA A 26 -5.65 14.42 4.21
C ALA A 26 -4.73 14.11 5.40
N ALA A 27 -5.19 13.30 6.37
CA ALA A 27 -4.43 12.88 7.53
C ALA A 27 -3.19 12.07 7.13
N CYS A 28 -3.33 11.09 6.22
CA CYS A 28 -2.21 10.32 5.69
C CYS A 28 -1.13 11.21 5.05
N LYS A 29 -1.53 12.19 4.22
CA LYS A 29 -0.59 13.12 3.58
C LYS A 29 0.08 14.06 4.59
N ALA A 30 -0.64 14.49 5.63
CA ALA A 30 -0.06 15.32 6.69
C ALA A 30 0.97 14.53 7.50
N LEU A 31 0.63 13.31 7.91
CA LEU A 31 1.53 12.43 8.65
C LEU A 31 2.80 12.10 7.86
N ASP A 32 2.67 11.74 6.58
CA ASP A 32 3.81 11.45 5.71
C ASP A 32 4.80 12.63 5.67
N ARG A 33 4.31 13.86 5.46
CA ARG A 33 5.16 15.08 5.45
C ARG A 33 5.89 15.30 6.77
N VAL A 34 5.22 15.11 7.91
CA VAL A 34 5.83 15.28 9.24
C VAL A 34 6.90 14.22 9.48
N LEU A 35 6.65 12.97 9.09
CA LEU A 35 7.62 11.89 9.22
C LEU A 35 8.85 12.10 8.33
N TRP A 36 8.64 12.58 7.10
CA TRP A 36 9.74 12.94 6.19
C TRP A 36 10.60 14.08 6.74
N TYR A 37 9.96 15.14 7.24
CA TYR A 37 10.68 16.28 7.83
C TYR A 37 11.44 15.91 9.12
N GLY A 38 11.05 14.83 9.80
CA GLY A 38 11.76 14.33 10.98
C GLY A 38 13.07 13.59 10.67
N TYR A 39 13.38 13.33 9.39
CA TYR A 39 14.60 12.62 8.94
C TYR A 39 14.87 11.32 9.70
N TYR A 40 13.82 10.60 10.10
CA TYR A 40 13.93 9.41 10.94
C TYR A 40 14.55 8.19 10.22
N VAL A 41 14.53 8.20 8.89
CA VAL A 41 15.01 7.11 8.03
C VAL A 41 15.70 7.68 6.78
N VAL A 42 16.65 6.93 6.24
CA VAL A 42 17.16 7.13 4.88
C VAL A 42 16.45 6.11 3.98
N PRO A 43 15.56 6.55 3.08
CA PRO A 43 14.84 5.65 2.18
C PRO A 43 15.78 5.02 1.17
N ASN A 44 15.50 3.77 0.84
CA ASN A 44 16.20 3.04 -0.21
C ASN A 44 15.26 2.83 -1.41
N TRP A 45 15.27 1.63 -1.99
CA TRP A 45 14.51 1.28 -3.18
C TRP A 45 13.41 0.28 -2.87
N TYR A 46 12.40 0.25 -3.72
CA TYR A 46 11.37 -0.78 -3.76
C TYR A 46 11.13 -1.22 -5.20
N LEU A 47 10.58 -2.42 -5.37
CA LEU A 47 10.16 -2.90 -6.68
C LEU A 47 8.69 -2.55 -6.88
N ALA A 48 8.37 -1.74 -7.89
CA ALA A 48 6.99 -1.29 -8.15
C ALA A 48 6.07 -2.34 -8.79
N TYR A 49 6.55 -3.58 -8.93
CA TYR A 49 5.82 -4.69 -9.56
C TYR A 49 6.23 -6.03 -8.93
N HIS A 50 5.38 -7.04 -9.13
CA HIS A 50 5.67 -8.41 -8.72
C HIS A 50 6.16 -9.23 -9.90
N ARG A 51 7.27 -9.96 -9.70
CA ARG A 51 7.80 -10.90 -10.69
C ARG A 51 7.16 -12.27 -10.45
N LEU A 52 6.48 -12.79 -11.46
CA LEU A 52 5.77 -14.06 -11.40
C LEU A 52 6.11 -14.90 -12.63
N THR A 53 6.20 -16.21 -12.44
CA THR A 53 6.35 -17.19 -13.51
C THR A 53 5.23 -18.21 -13.38
N PHE A 54 4.55 -18.54 -14.48
CA PHE A 54 3.41 -19.45 -14.46
C PHE A 54 3.25 -20.18 -15.80
N SER A 55 2.54 -21.31 -15.78
CA SER A 55 2.26 -22.09 -16.98
C SER A 55 1.30 -21.35 -17.91
N SER A 56 1.56 -21.41 -19.23
CA SER A 56 0.72 -20.79 -20.27
C SER A 56 -0.72 -21.31 -20.32
N ARG A 57 -1.00 -22.42 -19.62
CA ARG A 57 -2.35 -23.01 -19.43
C ARG A 57 -3.24 -22.19 -18.51
N PHE A 58 -2.68 -21.30 -17.69
CA PHE A 58 -3.48 -20.42 -16.83
C PHE A 58 -3.84 -19.13 -17.57
N LYS A 59 -5.08 -18.67 -17.35
CA LYS A 59 -5.56 -17.37 -17.82
C LYS A 59 -5.85 -16.47 -16.62
N GLN A 60 -5.74 -15.17 -16.87
CA GLN A 60 -5.95 -14.12 -15.89
C GLN A 60 -6.94 -13.06 -16.43
N PRO A 61 -7.61 -12.31 -15.54
CA PRO A 61 -8.43 -11.16 -15.94
C PRO A 61 -7.62 -10.14 -16.76
N LYS A 62 -8.24 -9.55 -17.78
CA LYS A 62 -7.61 -8.45 -18.56
C LYS A 62 -7.40 -7.19 -17.71
N GLN A 63 -8.33 -6.93 -16.80
CA GLN A 63 -8.27 -5.82 -15.86
C GLN A 63 -7.96 -6.36 -14.48
N LEU A 64 -6.84 -5.92 -13.92
CA LEU A 64 -6.43 -6.29 -12.58
C LEU A 64 -7.10 -5.39 -11.53
N PRO A 65 -7.30 -5.87 -10.30
CA PRO A 65 -7.69 -5.02 -9.18
C PRO A 65 -6.70 -3.87 -8.98
N VAL A 66 -7.17 -2.73 -8.48
CA VAL A 66 -6.29 -1.58 -8.18
C VAL A 66 -5.35 -1.91 -7.01
N TYR A 67 -5.85 -2.66 -6.03
CA TYR A 67 -5.09 -3.09 -4.86
C TYR A 67 -5.09 -4.61 -4.78
N TYR A 68 -3.91 -5.21 -4.84
CA TYR A 68 -3.71 -6.65 -4.66
C TYR A 68 -2.30 -6.92 -4.15
N ASN A 69 -2.12 -8.06 -3.52
CA ASN A 69 -0.80 -8.64 -3.27
C ASN A 69 -0.56 -9.79 -4.28
N PRO A 70 0.68 -10.27 -4.45
CA PRO A 70 1.00 -11.26 -5.47
C PRO A 70 0.18 -12.55 -5.33
N TYR A 71 -0.15 -12.94 -4.10
CA TYR A 71 -0.90 -14.16 -3.81
C TYR A 71 -2.38 -13.99 -4.09
N ALA A 72 -2.94 -12.83 -3.72
CA ALA A 72 -4.34 -12.49 -3.97
C ALA A 72 -4.67 -12.47 -5.47
N LEU A 73 -3.70 -12.05 -6.29
CA LEU A 73 -3.83 -12.07 -7.74
C LEU A 73 -4.05 -13.50 -8.28
N LEU A 74 -3.36 -14.50 -7.72
CA LEU A 74 -3.46 -15.88 -8.19
C LEU A 74 -4.86 -16.49 -7.99
N TYR A 75 -5.60 -16.03 -6.97
CA TYR A 75 -6.99 -16.46 -6.75
C TYR A 75 -7.96 -15.98 -7.83
N THR A 76 -7.55 -15.01 -8.66
CA THR A 76 -8.36 -14.53 -9.79
C THR A 76 -8.15 -15.35 -11.07
N TRP A 77 -7.22 -16.30 -11.06
CA TRP A 77 -6.82 -17.05 -12.26
C TRP A 77 -7.57 -18.37 -12.36
N TRP A 78 -7.67 -18.88 -13.59
CA TRP A 78 -8.29 -20.17 -13.85
C TRP A 78 -7.50 -20.97 -14.88
N PHE A 79 -7.67 -22.28 -14.82
CA PHE A 79 -7.17 -23.18 -15.85
C PHE A 79 -8.02 -22.99 -17.10
N ALA A 80 -7.42 -22.54 -18.20
CA ALA A 80 -7.99 -22.72 -19.52
C ALA A 80 -7.44 -24.05 -20.02
N GLY A 81 -8.32 -25.03 -20.26
CA GLY A 81 -7.94 -26.33 -20.82
C GLY A 81 -7.13 -26.21 -22.11
N GLU A 82 -6.65 -27.35 -22.60
CA GLU A 82 -5.98 -27.44 -23.90
C GLU A 82 -6.80 -26.83 -25.04
#